data_AF-L0PA65-F1
#
_entry.id   AF-L0PA65-F1
#
_cell.length_a   1.000
_cell.length_b   1.000
_cell.length_c   1.000
_cell.angle_alpha   90.00
_cell.angle_beta   90.00
_cell.angle_gamma   90.00
#
_symmetry.space_group_name_H-M   'P 1'
#
loop_
_entity.id
_entity.type
_entity.pdbx_description
1 polymer ?
#
loop_
_entity_poly.entity_id
_entity_poly.type
_entity_poly.pdbx_seq_one_letter_code
_entity_poly.pdbx_strand_id
1 'polypeptide(L)'
;MVNTEEQQYLNLIQYIIDHGEDRSDRTGTGTLSIFAPPPLRFSLRNKKLPLLTTKRIFLRGNLKKKKIHIWDANGSKEYLDSIGLTEHQEGDLGPIYGFQWRHFGAKYIDCKTDYTGQGVDQLANIIEKIQTSPYDRRLILMAWNPADLKKMALPPCHIQFYVHIPPNGGRRELSCQLYQRSCDMGLGVPFNIASYALLTCMIAHVCNIDPGDLIHVMGDCHIYKNHIKALQQQLARSPHPFPTLSLNRSITRIEDFTLNDFIIQDYHPDESIKMKMSV
;
A
#
# COMPACT_ATOMS: atom_id res chain seq x y z
N MET A 1 7.88 26.22 0.35
CA MET A 1 8.49 25.30 -0.63
C MET A 1 7.42 24.32 -1.08
N VAL A 2 7.25 24.13 -2.39
CA VAL A 2 6.30 23.15 -2.94
C VAL A 2 6.81 21.75 -2.60
N ASN A 3 5.94 20.89 -2.05
CA ASN A 3 6.28 19.48 -1.83
C ASN A 3 6.33 18.76 -3.19
N THR A 4 7.53 18.71 -3.77
CA THR A 4 7.78 18.11 -5.09
C THR A 4 7.51 16.61 -5.11
N GLU A 5 7.63 15.93 -3.96
CA GLU A 5 7.36 14.50 -3.87
C GLU A 5 5.87 14.20 -4.09
N GLU A 6 4.96 14.97 -3.48
CA GLU A 6 3.52 14.89 -3.74
C GLU A 6 3.14 15.40 -5.15
N GLN A 7 3.85 16.41 -5.66
CA GLN A 7 3.58 16.95 -6.99
C GLN A 7 3.72 15.89 -8.11
N GLN A 8 4.58 14.87 -7.94
CA GLN A 8 4.68 13.75 -8.89
C GLN A 8 3.34 13.01 -9.05
N TYR A 9 2.63 12.78 -7.95
CA TYR A 9 1.31 12.11 -7.97
C TYR A 9 0.26 12.98 -8.66
N LEU A 10 0.25 14.29 -8.39
CA LEU A 10 -0.67 15.24 -9.04
C LEU A 10 -0.39 15.38 -10.53
N ASN A 11 0.87 15.49 -10.92
CA ASN A 11 1.26 15.55 -12.33
C ASN A 11 0.82 14.29 -13.07
N LEU A 12 0.93 13.12 -12.44
CA LEU A 12 0.47 11.87 -13.02
C LEU A 12 -1.05 11.82 -13.19
N ILE A 13 -1.82 12.33 -12.22
CA ILE A 13 -3.28 12.48 -12.37
C ILE A 13 -3.61 13.37 -13.57
N GLN A 14 -3.00 14.56 -13.64
CA GLN A 14 -3.24 15.50 -14.73
C GLN A 14 -2.93 14.86 -16.09
N TYR A 15 -1.79 14.16 -16.19
CA TYR A 15 -1.39 13.45 -17.39
C TYR A 15 -2.41 12.37 -17.81
N ILE A 16 -2.94 11.59 -16.86
CA ILE A 16 -3.97 10.57 -17.17
C ILE A 16 -5.28 11.23 -17.63
N ILE A 17 -5.66 12.38 -17.05
CA ILE A 17 -6.85 13.12 -17.49
C ILE A 17 -6.68 13.63 -18.93
N ASP A 18 -5.50 14.15 -19.27
CA ASP A 18 -5.26 14.80 -20.57
C ASP A 18 -4.93 13.81 -21.69
N HIS A 19 -4.30 12.68 -21.35
CA HIS A 19 -3.70 11.76 -22.33
C HIS A 19 -4.06 10.29 -22.11
N GLY A 20 -4.85 9.96 -21.08
CA GLY A 20 -5.27 8.61 -20.80
C GLY A 20 -6.15 8.03 -21.91
N GLU A 21 -5.95 6.76 -22.22
CA GLU A 21 -6.80 6.01 -23.12
C GLU A 21 -8.15 5.76 -22.43
N ASP A 22 -9.26 6.06 -23.11
CA ASP A 22 -10.60 5.71 -22.66
C ASP A 22 -10.80 4.19 -22.76
N ARG A 23 -11.00 3.54 -21.62
CA ARG A 23 -11.20 2.08 -21.53
C ARG A 23 -12.50 1.74 -20.82
N SER A 24 -13.17 0.70 -21.29
CA SER A 24 -14.18 -0.01 -20.52
C SER A 24 -13.52 -0.83 -19.41
N ASP A 25 -14.20 -1.02 -18.28
CA ASP A 25 -13.69 -1.80 -17.16
C ASP A 25 -14.77 -2.75 -16.60
N ARG A 26 -14.35 -3.71 -15.77
CA ARG A 26 -15.24 -4.75 -15.21
C ARG A 26 -16.40 -4.20 -14.36
N THR A 27 -16.26 -3.00 -13.80
CA THR A 27 -17.28 -2.37 -12.94
C THR A 27 -18.30 -1.55 -13.73
N GLY A 28 -18.12 -1.42 -15.06
CA GLY A 28 -18.99 -0.65 -15.94
C GLY A 28 -18.90 0.88 -15.78
N THR A 29 -17.93 1.39 -15.02
CA THR A 29 -17.75 2.85 -14.83
C THR A 29 -16.92 3.48 -15.95
N GLY A 30 -16.01 2.70 -16.52
CA GLY A 30 -15.00 3.16 -17.46
C GLY A 30 -13.87 3.90 -16.76
N THR A 31 -12.71 3.91 -17.40
CA THR A 31 -11.49 4.55 -16.91
C THR A 31 -10.79 5.36 -17.99
N LEU A 32 -9.98 6.32 -17.57
CA LEU A 32 -8.86 6.84 -18.35
C LEU A 32 -7.61 6.13 -17.83
N SER A 33 -6.85 5.47 -18.71
CA SER A 33 -5.71 4.63 -18.30
C SER A 33 -4.46 4.91 -19.13
N ILE A 34 -3.31 4.76 -18.48
CA ILE A 34 -1.99 4.68 -19.12
C ILE A 34 -1.26 3.46 -18.58
N PHE A 35 -0.33 2.93 -19.37
CA PHE A 35 0.47 1.78 -18.98
C PHE A 35 1.89 2.19 -18.58
N ALA A 36 2.37 1.65 -17.46
CA ALA A 36 3.74 1.77 -16.98
C ALA A 36 4.29 3.21 -16.96
N PRO A 37 3.63 4.15 -16.25
CA PRO A 37 4.15 5.51 -16.12
C PRO A 37 5.47 5.54 -15.32
N PRO A 38 6.21 6.67 -15.37
CA PRO A 38 7.38 6.87 -14.51
C PRO A 38 7.07 6.57 -13.03
N PRO A 39 7.92 5.80 -12.32
CA PRO A 39 7.69 5.47 -10.92
C PRO A 39 7.63 6.70 -10.02
N LEU A 40 6.73 6.68 -9.04
CA LEU A 40 6.71 7.70 -7.98
C LEU A 40 7.81 7.39 -6.96
N ARG A 41 8.49 8.41 -6.46
CA ARG A 41 9.56 8.26 -5.46
C ARG A 41 9.31 9.15 -4.26
N PHE A 42 9.41 8.57 -3.06
CA PHE A 42 9.19 9.26 -1.79
C PHE A 42 10.33 8.96 -0.84
N SER A 43 10.93 10.00 -0.25
CA SER A 43 11.98 9.81 0.76
C SER A 43 11.32 9.62 2.13
N LEU A 44 11.68 8.53 2.80
CA LEU A 44 11.22 8.21 4.17
C LEU A 44 12.22 8.68 5.25
N ARG A 45 13.37 9.20 4.81
CA ARG A 45 14.40 9.76 5.69
C ARG A 45 13.85 10.92 6.52
N ASN A 46 14.53 11.21 7.63
CA ASN A 46 14.11 12.25 8.57
C ASN A 46 12.68 12.06 9.09
N LYS A 47 12.26 10.80 9.26
CA LYS A 47 10.94 10.41 9.77
C LYS A 47 9.78 10.86 8.87
N LYS A 48 10.04 11.22 7.61
CA LYS A 48 9.00 11.69 6.70
C LYS A 48 8.05 10.55 6.35
N LEU A 49 6.74 10.80 6.40
CA LEU A 49 5.72 9.86 5.96
C LEU A 49 4.97 10.46 4.75
N PRO A 50 5.07 9.87 3.54
CA PRO A 50 4.40 10.38 2.35
C PRO A 50 2.89 10.16 2.44
N LEU A 51 2.24 11.06 3.16
CA LEU A 51 0.80 11.12 3.34
C LEU A 51 0.28 12.34 2.60
N LEU A 52 -0.52 12.12 1.57
CA LEU A 52 -0.99 13.21 0.72
C LEU A 52 -1.65 14.33 1.55
N THR A 53 -1.34 15.56 1.18
CA THR A 53 -1.75 16.78 1.86
C THR A 53 -2.81 17.54 1.07
N THR A 54 -2.83 17.42 -0.26
CA THR A 54 -3.88 17.99 -1.12
C THR A 54 -5.25 17.32 -0.95
N LYS A 55 -5.32 16.22 -0.21
CA LYS A 55 -6.57 15.56 0.20
C LYS A 55 -6.30 14.81 1.49
N ARG A 56 -7.13 15.03 2.52
CA ARG A 56 -7.05 14.27 3.77
C ARG A 56 -7.18 12.77 3.51
N ILE A 57 -6.10 12.04 3.79
CA ILE A 57 -6.07 10.58 3.80
C ILE A 57 -6.35 10.12 5.23
N PHE A 58 -7.25 9.15 5.38
CA PHE A 58 -7.63 8.68 6.70
C PHE A 58 -6.53 7.78 7.27
N LEU A 59 -5.76 8.31 8.23
CA LEU A 59 -4.94 7.54 9.15
C LEU A 59 -5.53 7.66 10.56
N ARG A 60 -5.72 6.53 11.21
CA ARG A 60 -6.54 6.38 12.44
C ARG A 60 -5.93 7.06 13.68
N GLY A 61 -4.80 7.77 13.53
CA GLY A 61 -3.95 8.29 14.61
C GLY A 61 -4.63 9.21 15.64
N ASN A 62 -5.91 9.57 15.49
CA ASN A 62 -6.65 10.34 16.50
C ASN A 62 -8.13 9.94 16.70
N LEU A 63 -8.59 8.73 16.34
CA LEU A 63 -10.01 8.37 16.51
C LEU A 63 -10.21 6.99 17.17
N LYS A 64 -10.50 7.02 18.48
CA LYS A 64 -10.74 5.88 19.36
C LYS A 64 -11.84 4.87 18.96
N LYS A 65 -12.66 5.06 17.90
CA LYS A 65 -13.85 4.20 17.67
C LYS A 65 -14.40 4.16 16.22
N LYS A 66 -13.62 3.83 15.18
CA LYS A 66 -14.20 3.51 13.85
C LYS A 66 -13.71 2.19 13.29
N LYS A 67 -14.62 1.34 12.84
CA LYS A 67 -14.35 0.06 12.16
C LYS A 67 -13.68 0.34 10.80
N ILE A 68 -12.79 -0.55 10.36
CA ILE A 68 -12.11 -0.46 9.06
C ILE A 68 -13.03 -1.13 8.04
N HIS A 69 -13.47 -0.39 7.02
CA HIS A 69 -14.51 -0.82 6.07
C HIS A 69 -14.01 -0.97 4.62
N ILE A 70 -12.68 -0.88 4.40
CA ILE A 70 -12.08 -0.89 3.05
C ILE A 70 -12.29 -2.23 2.32
N TRP A 71 -12.53 -3.32 3.06
CA TRP A 71 -12.73 -4.65 2.51
C TRP A 71 -14.18 -5.12 2.55
N ASP A 72 -15.10 -4.35 3.14
CA ASP A 72 -16.48 -4.79 3.36
C ASP A 72 -17.19 -5.11 2.04
N ALA A 73 -17.01 -4.26 1.02
CA ALA A 73 -17.60 -4.49 -0.30
C ALA A 73 -17.04 -5.76 -0.97
N ASN A 74 -15.73 -6.02 -0.85
CA ASN A 74 -15.11 -7.21 -1.41
C ASN A 74 -15.29 -8.47 -0.55
N GLY A 75 -15.81 -8.32 0.67
CA GLY A 75 -16.11 -9.42 1.59
C GLY A 75 -17.60 -9.67 1.78
N SER A 76 -18.48 -8.90 1.13
CA SER A 76 -19.92 -9.08 1.21
C SER A 76 -20.32 -10.43 0.63
N LYS A 77 -21.36 -11.06 1.18
CA LYS A 77 -21.80 -12.37 0.71
C LYS A 77 -22.22 -12.32 -0.76
N GLU A 78 -22.94 -11.27 -1.15
CA GLU A 78 -23.37 -11.04 -2.52
C GLU A 78 -22.19 -10.94 -3.48
N TYR A 79 -21.12 -10.23 -3.08
CA TYR A 79 -19.93 -10.11 -3.91
C TYR A 79 -19.20 -11.45 -4.04
N LEU A 80 -18.95 -12.15 -2.92
CA LEU A 80 -18.27 -13.44 -2.91
C LEU A 80 -19.01 -14.47 -3.78
N ASP A 81 -20.34 -14.53 -3.68
CA ASP A 81 -21.17 -15.40 -4.51
C ASP A 81 -21.09 -15.01 -6.00
N SER A 82 -21.07 -13.72 -6.31
CA SER A 82 -20.98 -13.23 -7.70
C SER A 82 -19.68 -13.61 -8.42
N ILE A 83 -18.60 -13.85 -7.67
CA ILE A 83 -17.29 -14.25 -8.20
C ILE A 83 -17.04 -15.76 -8.06
N GLY A 84 -18.04 -16.53 -7.61
CA GLY A 84 -17.97 -17.99 -7.51
C GLY A 84 -17.34 -18.53 -6.22
N LEU A 85 -17.13 -17.69 -5.20
CA LEU A 85 -16.64 -18.09 -3.86
C LEU A 85 -17.82 -18.39 -2.92
N THR A 86 -18.72 -19.28 -3.37
CA THR A 86 -20.01 -19.53 -2.70
C THR A 86 -19.90 -20.20 -1.33
N GLU A 87 -18.80 -20.91 -1.10
CA GLU A 87 -18.47 -21.61 0.14
C GLU A 87 -17.85 -20.69 1.20
N HIS A 88 -17.40 -19.49 0.82
CA HIS A 88 -16.84 -18.52 1.73
C HIS A 88 -17.94 -17.85 2.58
N GLN A 89 -17.64 -17.65 3.86
CA GLN A 89 -18.47 -16.84 4.76
C GLN A 89 -18.25 -15.36 4.48
N GLU A 90 -19.21 -14.51 4.86
CA GLU A 90 -19.04 -13.05 4.79
C GLU A 90 -17.77 -12.63 5.55
N GLY A 91 -16.90 -11.87 4.88
CA GLY A 91 -15.59 -11.46 5.38
C GLY A 91 -14.45 -12.47 5.17
N ASP A 92 -14.71 -13.68 4.68
CA ASP A 92 -13.66 -14.63 4.27
C ASP A 92 -13.17 -14.28 2.85
N LEU A 93 -12.11 -13.47 2.78
CA LEU A 93 -11.54 -12.99 1.53
C LEU A 93 -10.65 -14.04 0.82
N GLY A 94 -10.45 -15.22 1.42
CA GLY A 94 -9.53 -16.22 0.94
C GLY A 94 -8.04 -15.94 1.23
N PRO A 95 -7.12 -16.66 0.59
CA PRO A 95 -5.68 -16.57 0.84
C PRO A 95 -5.04 -15.33 0.18
N ILE A 96 -5.46 -14.14 0.57
CA ILE A 96 -4.98 -12.84 0.05
C ILE A 96 -3.62 -12.43 0.67
N TYR A 97 -3.29 -11.14 0.66
CA TYR A 97 -1.96 -10.57 1.02
C TYR A 97 -1.31 -11.20 2.26
N GLY A 98 -1.94 -11.09 3.43
CA GLY A 98 -1.35 -11.56 4.69
C GLY A 98 -1.10 -13.07 4.70
N PHE A 99 -2.02 -13.86 4.14
CA PHE A 99 -1.86 -15.30 4.00
C PHE A 99 -0.65 -15.63 3.12
N GLN A 100 -0.52 -15.00 1.95
CA GLN A 100 0.63 -15.22 1.09
C GLN A 100 1.94 -14.76 1.74
N TRP A 101 1.92 -13.71 2.58
CA TRP A 101 3.14 -13.24 3.25
C TRP A 101 3.63 -14.20 4.34
N ARG A 102 2.73 -14.87 5.05
CA ARG A 102 3.06 -15.71 6.22
C ARG A 102 2.98 -17.21 5.97
N HIS A 103 2.20 -17.62 4.97
CA HIS A 103 1.81 -19.01 4.69
C HIS A 103 1.85 -19.32 3.19
N PHE A 104 2.79 -18.74 2.44
CA PHE A 104 2.86 -18.92 0.99
C PHE A 104 2.91 -20.41 0.62
N GLY A 105 2.01 -20.86 -0.27
CA GLY A 105 1.93 -22.25 -0.71
C GLY A 105 1.23 -23.21 0.25
N ALA A 106 0.78 -22.77 1.43
CA ALA A 106 -0.09 -23.57 2.28
C ALA A 106 -1.47 -23.76 1.64
N LYS A 107 -2.13 -24.89 1.93
CA LYS A 107 -3.50 -25.13 1.49
C LYS A 107 -4.46 -24.29 2.35
N TYR A 108 -5.07 -23.28 1.74
CA TYR A 108 -6.16 -22.54 2.39
C TYR A 108 -7.39 -23.43 2.64
N ILE A 109 -7.96 -23.31 3.84
CA ILE A 109 -9.19 -23.97 4.28
C ILE A 109 -10.27 -22.91 4.51
N ASP A 110 -10.10 -22.05 5.52
CA ASP A 110 -10.98 -20.92 5.83
C ASP A 110 -10.23 -19.85 6.66
N CYS A 111 -10.90 -18.73 6.97
CA CYS A 111 -10.32 -17.63 7.76
C CYS A 111 -10.20 -17.90 9.28
N LYS A 112 -10.61 -19.08 9.76
CA LYS A 112 -10.63 -19.46 11.19
C LYS A 112 -9.60 -20.54 11.53
N THR A 113 -9.08 -21.21 10.52
CA THR A 113 -8.06 -22.24 10.63
C THR A 113 -6.73 -21.67 11.14
N ASP A 114 -6.06 -22.40 12.03
CA ASP A 114 -4.70 -22.08 12.45
C ASP A 114 -3.69 -22.58 11.39
N TYR A 115 -2.99 -21.63 10.77
CA TYR A 115 -1.97 -21.89 9.76
C TYR A 115 -0.55 -21.83 10.32
N THR A 116 -0.37 -21.77 11.64
CA THR A 116 0.95 -21.72 12.27
C THR A 116 1.86 -22.85 11.79
N GLY A 117 3.05 -22.49 11.31
CA GLY A 117 4.03 -23.45 10.77
C GLY A 117 3.71 -24.01 9.37
N GLN A 118 2.63 -23.57 8.73
CA GLN A 118 2.26 -23.98 7.37
C GLN A 118 2.74 -22.98 6.33
N GLY A 119 3.19 -23.51 5.17
CA GLY A 119 3.67 -22.71 4.05
C GLY A 119 5.04 -22.07 4.31
N VAL A 120 5.36 -21.03 3.54
CA VAL A 120 6.59 -20.26 3.68
C VAL A 120 6.29 -18.89 4.29
N ASP A 121 6.89 -18.59 5.45
CA ASP A 121 6.82 -17.27 6.07
C ASP A 121 7.84 -16.31 5.40
N GLN A 122 7.40 -15.69 4.30
CA GLN A 122 8.23 -14.75 3.54
C GLN A 122 8.61 -13.52 4.36
N LEU A 123 7.70 -13.01 5.21
CA LEU A 123 7.95 -11.81 6.00
C LEU A 123 9.03 -12.05 7.06
N ALA A 124 8.93 -13.16 7.80
CA ALA A 124 9.95 -13.54 8.78
C ALA A 124 11.32 -13.73 8.11
N ASN A 125 11.36 -14.46 6.98
CA ASN A 125 12.59 -14.68 6.21
C ASN A 125 13.24 -13.37 5.74
N ILE A 126 12.46 -12.38 5.29
CA ILE A 126 12.99 -11.09 4.84
C ILE A 126 13.58 -10.30 6.02
N ILE A 127 12.88 -10.24 7.16
CA ILE A 127 13.36 -9.54 8.37
C ILE A 127 14.69 -10.16 8.82
N GLU A 128 14.76 -11.48 8.90
CA GLU A 128 15.99 -12.20 9.24
C GLU A 128 17.12 -11.90 8.25
N LYS A 129 16.84 -11.95 6.93
CA LYS A 129 17.85 -11.67 5.91
C LYS A 129 18.33 -10.23 5.90
N ILE A 130 17.48 -9.24 6.17
CA ILE A 130 17.90 -7.84 6.31
C ILE A 130 18.93 -7.71 7.44
N GLN A 131 18.76 -8.46 8.53
CA GLN A 131 19.69 -8.44 9.66
C GLN A 131 20.99 -9.21 9.37
N THR A 132 20.90 -10.41 8.79
CA THR A 132 22.01 -11.37 8.65
C THR A 132 22.74 -11.29 7.30
N SER A 133 22.06 -10.97 6.22
CA SER A 133 22.57 -10.90 4.84
C SER A 133 21.98 -9.68 4.09
N PRO A 134 22.26 -8.45 4.55
CA PRO A 134 21.57 -7.22 4.09
C PRO A 134 21.69 -6.98 2.59
N TYR A 135 22.78 -7.42 1.96
CA TYR A 135 23.02 -7.21 0.52
C TYR A 135 22.45 -8.33 -0.35
N ASP A 136 21.67 -9.24 0.23
CA ASP A 136 20.94 -10.24 -0.54
C ASP A 136 20.01 -9.52 -1.53
N ARG A 137 20.15 -9.86 -2.80
CA ARG A 137 19.38 -9.25 -3.90
C ARG A 137 18.02 -9.95 -4.11
N ARG A 138 17.64 -10.83 -3.18
CA ARG A 138 16.44 -11.68 -3.23
C ARG A 138 15.46 -11.37 -2.09
N LEU A 139 15.54 -10.18 -1.50
CA LEU A 139 14.59 -9.69 -0.49
C LEU A 139 13.25 -9.33 -1.16
N ILE A 140 12.47 -10.33 -1.55
CA ILE A 140 11.22 -10.19 -2.31
C ILE A 140 10.07 -10.76 -1.50
N LEU A 141 9.00 -9.98 -1.35
CA LEU A 141 7.74 -10.37 -0.71
C LEU A 141 6.65 -10.45 -1.78
N MET A 142 6.25 -11.68 -2.13
CA MET A 142 5.33 -11.93 -3.23
C MET A 142 3.95 -12.36 -2.73
N ALA A 143 2.89 -11.70 -3.21
CA ALA A 143 1.53 -12.16 -2.96
C ALA A 143 0.86 -12.78 -4.21
N TRP A 144 1.47 -12.68 -5.38
CA TRP A 144 0.94 -13.28 -6.61
C TRP A 144 1.21 -14.80 -6.63
N ASN A 145 0.21 -15.60 -6.26
CA ASN A 145 0.27 -17.06 -6.31
C ASN A 145 -0.74 -17.60 -7.33
N PRO A 146 -0.30 -18.02 -8.53
CA PRO A 146 -1.17 -18.54 -9.58
C PRO A 146 -2.09 -19.69 -9.15
N ALA A 147 -1.64 -20.54 -8.22
CA ALA A 147 -2.42 -21.67 -7.72
C ALA A 147 -3.61 -21.26 -6.84
N ASP A 148 -3.55 -20.05 -6.26
CA ASP A 148 -4.55 -19.55 -5.33
C ASP A 148 -5.40 -18.40 -5.90
N LEU A 149 -5.08 -17.86 -7.08
CA LEU A 149 -5.79 -16.70 -7.66
C LEU A 149 -7.32 -16.88 -7.71
N LYS A 150 -7.79 -18.09 -8.03
CA LYS A 150 -9.22 -18.40 -8.11
C LYS A 150 -9.93 -18.48 -6.76
N LYS A 151 -9.18 -18.46 -5.65
CA LYS A 151 -9.68 -18.54 -4.27
C LYS A 151 -9.69 -17.17 -3.58
N MET A 152 -9.16 -16.14 -4.23
CA MET A 152 -8.99 -14.80 -3.65
C MET A 152 -10.14 -13.90 -4.07
N ALA A 153 -10.70 -13.16 -3.12
CA ALA A 153 -11.70 -12.13 -3.42
C ALA A 153 -11.15 -11.00 -4.32
N LEU A 154 -9.83 -10.73 -4.25
CA LEU A 154 -9.16 -9.76 -5.11
C LEU A 154 -7.68 -10.14 -5.35
N PRO A 155 -7.22 -10.27 -6.61
CA PRO A 155 -5.83 -10.63 -6.91
C PRO A 155 -4.81 -9.56 -6.43
N PRO A 156 -3.71 -9.95 -5.78
CA PRO A 156 -2.78 -9.02 -5.13
C PRO A 156 -1.66 -8.48 -6.05
N CYS A 157 -0.75 -7.70 -5.46
CA CYS A 157 0.46 -7.09 -6.07
C CYS A 157 1.76 -7.66 -5.42
N HIS A 158 2.95 -7.12 -5.72
CA HIS A 158 4.21 -7.63 -5.14
C HIS A 158 5.21 -6.53 -4.74
N ILE A 159 6.11 -6.84 -3.78
CA ILE A 159 7.04 -5.89 -3.15
C ILE A 159 8.45 -6.46 -3.18
N GLN A 160 9.44 -5.58 -3.34
CA GLN A 160 10.86 -5.87 -3.21
C GLN A 160 11.52 -4.89 -2.24
N PHE A 161 12.42 -5.37 -1.39
CA PHE A 161 13.21 -4.55 -0.47
C PHE A 161 14.67 -4.46 -0.93
N TYR A 162 15.33 -3.36 -0.55
CA TYR A 162 16.72 -3.08 -0.88
C TYR A 162 17.41 -2.40 0.30
N VAL A 163 18.53 -2.97 0.78
CA VAL A 163 19.33 -2.35 1.84
C VAL A 163 20.57 -1.71 1.22
N HIS A 164 20.82 -0.44 1.54
CA HIS A 164 22.02 0.27 1.09
C HIS A 164 22.72 1.00 2.24
N ILE A 165 24.00 1.32 2.03
CA ILE A 165 24.77 2.17 2.93
C ILE A 165 24.76 3.59 2.34
N PRO A 166 24.43 4.64 3.13
CA PRO A 166 24.54 6.02 2.68
C PRO A 166 25.97 6.36 2.21
N PRO A 167 26.15 7.14 1.13
CA PRO A 167 27.47 7.47 0.59
C PRO A 167 28.43 8.12 1.60
N ASN A 168 27.88 8.81 2.60
CA ASN A 168 28.64 9.57 3.60
C ASN A 168 29.13 8.72 4.78
N GLY A 169 28.86 7.41 4.79
CA GLY A 169 28.97 6.57 5.97
C GLY A 169 27.86 6.89 6.98
N GLY A 170 27.18 5.86 7.49
CA GLY A 170 26.01 6.03 8.36
C GLY A 170 25.34 4.70 8.68
N ARG A 171 24.19 4.75 9.37
CA ARG A 171 23.35 3.55 9.57
C ARG A 171 22.87 3.06 8.19
N ARG A 172 22.76 1.74 8.04
CA ARG A 172 22.15 1.13 6.85
C ARG A 172 20.75 1.70 6.66
N GLU A 173 20.33 1.85 5.41
CA GLU A 173 18.99 2.31 5.05
C GLU A 173 18.21 1.19 4.35
N LEU A 174 16.92 1.06 4.66
CA LEU A 174 15.98 0.17 3.99
C LEU A 174 15.11 0.95 3.02
N SER A 175 15.29 0.68 1.73
CA SER A 175 14.40 1.14 0.67
C SER A 175 13.44 0.03 0.24
N CYS A 176 12.29 0.43 -0.30
CA CYS A 176 11.23 -0.45 -0.74
C CYS A 176 10.82 -0.08 -2.17
N GLN A 177 10.76 -1.07 -3.05
CA GLN A 177 10.12 -0.97 -4.35
C GLN A 177 8.82 -1.76 -4.33
N LEU A 178 7.71 -1.07 -4.55
CA LEU A 178 6.39 -1.69 -4.74
C LEU A 178 6.10 -1.74 -6.23
N TYR A 179 5.81 -2.93 -6.77
CA TYR A 179 5.16 -3.03 -8.07
C TYR A 179 3.66 -3.28 -7.87
N GLN A 180 2.86 -2.39 -8.43
CA GLN A 180 1.41 -2.48 -8.39
C GLN A 180 0.87 -2.68 -9.81
N ARG A 181 0.24 -3.82 -10.06
CA ARG A 181 -0.26 -4.18 -11.40
C ARG A 181 -1.40 -3.28 -11.90
N SER A 182 -2.19 -2.74 -10.98
CA SER A 182 -3.43 -2.00 -11.24
C SER A 182 -3.63 -0.93 -10.17
N CYS A 183 -3.70 0.33 -10.60
CA CYS A 183 -3.52 1.49 -9.74
C CYS A 183 -4.67 2.48 -9.94
N ASP A 184 -5.67 2.39 -9.06
CA ASP A 184 -6.70 3.42 -8.94
C ASP A 184 -6.07 4.67 -8.31
N MET A 185 -5.87 5.70 -9.12
CA MET A 185 -5.24 6.96 -8.70
C MET A 185 -6.12 7.77 -7.75
N GLY A 186 -7.44 7.61 -7.77
CA GLY A 186 -8.38 8.36 -6.95
C GLY A 186 -8.41 7.91 -5.49
N LEU A 187 -8.56 6.59 -5.30
CA LEU A 187 -8.69 5.96 -3.98
C LEU A 187 -7.48 5.11 -3.61
N GLY A 188 -7.13 4.11 -4.42
CA GLY A 188 -6.15 3.07 -4.08
C GLY A 188 -4.74 3.60 -3.81
N VAL A 189 -4.15 4.29 -4.79
CA VAL A 189 -2.75 4.73 -4.78
C VAL A 189 -2.39 5.56 -3.53
N PRO A 190 -3.19 6.56 -3.09
CA PRO A 190 -2.93 7.26 -1.84
C PRO A 190 -2.78 6.35 -0.61
N PHE A 191 -3.63 5.32 -0.49
CA PHE A 191 -3.51 4.34 0.60
C PHE A 191 -2.30 3.42 0.41
N ASN A 192 -1.97 3.03 -0.83
CA ASN A 192 -0.81 2.20 -1.11
C ASN A 192 0.50 2.91 -0.75
N ILE A 193 0.66 4.18 -1.12
CA ILE A 193 1.82 5.00 -0.76
C ILE A 193 2.01 5.02 0.77
N ALA A 194 0.96 5.39 1.51
CA ALA A 194 1.03 5.48 2.98
C ALA A 194 1.28 4.10 3.64
N SER A 195 0.61 3.06 3.15
CA SER A 195 0.71 1.69 3.69
C SER A 195 2.12 1.11 3.54
N TYR A 196 2.70 1.21 2.34
CA TYR A 196 4.02 0.65 2.07
C TYR A 196 5.16 1.50 2.62
N ALA A 197 4.97 2.82 2.74
CA ALA A 197 5.87 3.66 3.52
C ALA A 197 5.88 3.22 4.99
N LEU A 198 4.71 3.03 5.60
CA LEU A 198 4.58 2.58 6.98
C LEU A 198 5.20 1.20 7.19
N LEU A 199 4.93 0.23 6.30
CA LEU A 199 5.54 -1.10 6.35
C LEU A 199 7.06 -1.03 6.28
N THR A 200 7.60 -0.19 5.40
CA THR A 200 9.06 0.01 5.27
C THR A 200 9.65 0.57 6.56
N CYS A 201 9.00 1.57 7.16
CA CYS A 201 9.40 2.12 8.46
C CYS A 201 9.33 1.06 9.59
N MET A 202 8.28 0.23 9.62
CA MET A 202 8.12 -0.85 10.60
C MET A 202 9.23 -1.89 10.50
N ILE A 203 9.54 -2.36 9.27
CA ILE A 203 10.61 -3.33 9.02
C ILE A 203 11.98 -2.72 9.36
N ALA A 204 12.24 -1.49 8.94
CA ALA A 204 13.48 -0.78 9.26
C ALA A 204 13.68 -0.69 10.78
N HIS A 205 12.64 -0.34 11.52
CA HIS A 205 12.65 -0.24 12.97
C HIS A 205 13.00 -1.57 13.66
N VAL A 206 12.31 -2.67 13.33
CA VAL A 206 12.60 -3.99 13.96
C VAL A 206 13.95 -4.57 13.51
N CYS A 207 14.48 -4.12 12.37
CA CYS A 207 15.81 -4.46 11.90
C CYS A 207 16.91 -3.53 12.45
N ASN A 208 16.55 -2.51 13.25
CA ASN A 208 17.45 -1.48 13.77
C ASN A 208 18.28 -0.79 12.66
N ILE A 209 17.62 -0.43 11.55
CA ILE A 209 18.19 0.33 10.43
C ILE A 209 17.27 1.52 10.08
N ASP A 210 17.77 2.45 9.28
CA ASP A 210 17.03 3.68 8.96
C ASP A 210 16.12 3.47 7.75
N PRO A 211 14.97 4.16 7.63
CA PRO A 211 14.14 4.11 6.43
C PRO A 211 14.77 4.96 5.31
N GLY A 212 14.85 4.40 4.11
CA GLY A 212 15.41 5.01 2.90
C GLY A 212 14.33 5.59 1.99
N ASP A 213 14.15 4.99 0.82
CA ASP A 213 13.18 5.46 -0.20
C ASP A 213 12.04 4.46 -0.41
N LEU A 214 10.84 4.96 -0.67
CA LEU A 214 9.74 4.21 -1.27
C LEU A 214 9.69 4.53 -2.77
N ILE A 215 9.77 3.50 -3.61
CA ILE A 215 9.62 3.59 -5.06
C ILE A 215 8.37 2.82 -5.46
N HIS A 216 7.38 3.52 -6.02
CA HIS A 216 6.12 2.93 -6.44
C HIS A 216 6.09 2.80 -7.97
N VAL A 217 6.30 1.57 -8.43
CA VAL A 217 6.22 1.16 -9.84
C VAL A 217 4.79 0.71 -10.11
N MET A 218 4.20 1.22 -11.19
CA MET A 218 2.78 1.03 -11.51
C MET A 218 2.64 0.40 -12.89
N GLY A 219 1.73 -0.57 -13.03
CA GLY A 219 1.34 -1.20 -14.29
C GLY A 219 0.22 -0.42 -14.99
N ASP A 220 -1.00 -0.93 -14.96
CA ASP A 220 -2.18 -0.18 -15.40
C ASP A 220 -2.49 0.93 -14.38
N CYS A 221 -2.27 2.17 -14.76
CA CYS A 221 -2.49 3.34 -13.92
C CYS A 221 -3.69 4.12 -14.47
N HIS A 222 -4.74 4.24 -13.66
CA HIS A 222 -6.03 4.70 -14.16
C HIS A 222 -6.80 5.59 -13.20
N ILE A 223 -7.71 6.36 -13.79
CA ILE A 223 -8.70 7.18 -13.11
C ILE A 223 -10.09 6.68 -13.54
N TYR A 224 -10.93 6.32 -12.58
CA TYR A 224 -12.34 6.06 -12.87
C TYR A 224 -13.03 7.34 -13.31
N LYS A 225 -13.89 7.26 -14.34
CA LYS A 225 -14.56 8.44 -14.92
C LYS A 225 -15.39 9.22 -13.90
N ASN A 226 -16.00 8.53 -12.94
CA ASN A 226 -16.75 9.14 -11.85
C ASN A 226 -15.88 9.88 -10.81
N HIS A 227 -14.54 9.77 -10.87
CA HIS A 227 -13.60 10.47 -9.99
C HIS A 227 -12.99 11.72 -10.63
N ILE A 228 -13.12 11.94 -11.94
CA ILE A 228 -12.43 13.02 -12.67
C ILE A 228 -12.71 14.39 -12.03
N LYS A 229 -13.98 14.73 -11.77
CA LYS A 229 -14.35 16.02 -11.17
C LYS A 229 -13.74 16.22 -9.76
N ALA A 230 -13.70 15.15 -8.97
CA ALA A 230 -13.10 15.17 -7.63
C ALA A 230 -11.57 15.35 -7.71
N LEU A 231 -10.93 14.71 -8.68
CA LEU A 231 -9.49 14.84 -8.91
C LEU A 231 -9.12 16.20 -9.48
N GLN A 232 -9.92 16.81 -10.35
CA GLN A 232 -9.74 18.19 -10.80
C GLN A 232 -9.81 19.18 -9.63
N GLN A 233 -10.68 18.95 -8.64
CA GLN A 233 -10.69 19.73 -7.40
C GLN A 233 -9.40 19.53 -6.59
N GLN A 234 -8.87 18.31 -6.54
CA GLN A 234 -7.60 18.02 -5.87
C GLN A 234 -6.41 18.72 -6.56
N LEU A 235 -6.39 18.72 -7.89
CA LEU A 235 -5.34 19.34 -8.71
C LEU A 235 -5.27 20.87 -8.56
N ALA A 236 -6.36 21.52 -8.15
CA ALA A 236 -6.38 22.95 -7.86
C ALA A 236 -5.70 23.33 -6.53
N ARG A 237 -5.29 22.35 -5.72
CA ARG A 237 -4.65 22.55 -4.41
C ARG A 237 -3.13 22.48 -4.53
N SER A 238 -2.45 23.24 -3.67
CA SER A 238 -0.98 23.21 -3.59
C SER A 238 -0.53 22.23 -2.50
N PRO A 239 0.41 21.32 -2.78
CA PRO A 239 0.95 20.41 -1.78
C PRO A 239 1.61 21.13 -0.59
N HIS A 240 1.27 20.68 0.63
CA HIS A 240 1.92 21.05 1.88
C HIS A 240 3.08 20.10 2.20
N PRO A 241 3.99 20.45 3.13
CA PRO A 241 4.99 19.51 3.64
C PRO A 241 4.34 18.24 4.18
N PHE A 242 4.95 17.09 3.89
CA PHE A 242 4.52 15.82 4.47
C PHE A 242 4.69 15.80 6.00
N PRO A 243 3.83 15.07 6.73
CA PRO A 243 3.97 14.89 8.16
C PRO A 243 5.19 14.04 8.52
N THR A 244 5.52 14.03 9.80
CA THR A 244 6.51 13.09 10.35
C THR A 244 5.85 11.95 11.12
N LEU A 245 6.52 10.79 11.13
CA LEU A 245 6.14 9.59 11.86
C LEU A 245 7.14 9.31 12.98
N SER A 246 6.66 9.21 14.21
CA SER A 246 7.43 8.71 15.34
C SER A 246 6.72 7.54 16.02
N LEU A 247 7.49 6.77 16.79
CA LEU A 247 6.97 5.64 17.56
C LEU A 247 6.96 5.98 19.05
N ASN A 248 5.88 5.63 19.75
CA ASN A 248 5.71 5.86 21.19
C ASN A 248 6.64 4.98 22.06
N ARG A 249 7.12 3.86 21.52
CA ARG A 249 8.01 2.92 22.22
C ARG A 249 8.90 2.16 21.23
N SER A 250 9.93 1.51 21.77
CA SER A 250 10.70 0.52 21.03
C SER A 250 9.93 -0.81 20.93
N ILE A 251 10.07 -1.48 19.78
CA ILE A 251 9.34 -2.68 19.38
C ILE A 251 10.33 -3.57 18.66
N THR A 252 10.40 -4.84 19.06
CA THR A 252 11.41 -5.78 18.55
C THR A 252 10.85 -6.79 17.56
N ARG A 253 9.53 -7.03 17.56
CA ARG A 253 8.85 -7.92 16.61
C ARG A 253 7.82 -7.15 15.79
N ILE A 254 7.71 -7.51 14.51
CA ILE A 254 6.79 -6.83 13.60
C ILE A 254 5.31 -7.07 13.96
N GLU A 255 5.00 -8.18 14.63
CA GLU A 255 3.64 -8.49 15.08
C GLU A 255 3.19 -7.67 16.31
N ASP A 256 4.14 -7.10 17.06
CA ASP A 256 3.85 -6.42 18.33
C ASP A 256 3.41 -4.96 18.14
N PHE A 257 3.36 -4.47 16.90
CA PHE A 257 2.86 -3.13 16.59
C PHE A 257 1.35 -3.02 16.82
N THR A 258 0.97 -1.95 17.50
CA THR A 258 -0.42 -1.55 17.70
C THR A 258 -0.65 -0.15 17.15
N LEU A 259 -1.93 0.22 16.96
CA LEU A 259 -2.28 1.55 16.46
C LEU A 259 -1.79 2.69 17.37
N ASN A 260 -1.70 2.44 18.68
CA ASN A 260 -1.24 3.43 19.65
C ASN A 260 0.28 3.66 19.58
N ASP A 261 1.02 2.83 18.85
CA ASP A 261 2.46 2.97 18.75
C ASP A 261 2.86 4.07 17.75
N PHE A 262 1.98 4.44 16.81
CA PHE A 262 2.27 5.40 15.75
C PHE A 262 1.80 6.81 16.11
N ILE A 263 2.73 7.77 16.10
CA ILE A 263 2.44 9.20 16.27
C ILE A 263 2.71 9.90 14.94
N ILE A 264 1.68 10.53 14.39
CA ILE A 264 1.81 11.37 13.18
C ILE A 264 1.79 12.83 13.63
N GLN A 265 2.85 13.56 13.33
CA GLN A 265 3.03 14.96 13.72
C GLN A 265 2.99 15.86 12.48
N ASP A 266 2.51 17.09 12.66
CA ASP A 266 2.49 18.13 11.63
C ASP A 266 1.71 17.76 10.36
N TYR A 267 0.66 16.93 10.48
CA TYR A 267 -0.22 16.61 9.36
C TYR A 267 -1.29 17.68 9.16
N HIS A 268 -1.03 18.60 8.22
CA HIS A 268 -1.93 19.69 7.85
C HIS A 268 -2.50 19.52 6.43
N PRO A 269 -3.37 18.52 6.18
CA PRO A 269 -3.95 18.34 4.86
C PRO A 269 -5.13 19.29 4.63
N ASP A 270 -5.41 19.55 3.36
CA ASP A 270 -6.67 20.12 2.90
C ASP A 270 -7.85 19.18 3.20
N GLU A 271 -9.07 19.69 3.06
CA GLU A 271 -10.30 18.96 3.34
C GLU A 271 -10.43 17.64 2.56
N SER A 272 -11.19 16.68 3.10
CA SER A 272 -11.44 15.44 2.39
C SER A 272 -12.22 15.66 1.10
N ILE A 273 -11.91 14.88 0.07
CA ILE A 273 -12.65 14.84 -1.20
C ILE A 273 -13.32 13.49 -1.29
N LYS A 274 -14.64 13.48 -1.42
CA LYS A 274 -15.43 12.23 -1.48
C LYS A 274 -15.33 11.63 -2.89
N MET A 275 -14.98 10.35 -2.95
CA MET A 275 -15.01 9.52 -4.16
C MET A 275 -15.68 8.20 -3.83
N LYS A 276 -16.50 7.69 -4.75
CA LYS A 276 -17.23 6.43 -4.58
C LYS A 276 -16.39 5.30 -5.18
N MET A 277 -16.18 4.24 -4.41
CA MET A 277 -15.50 3.04 -4.93
C MET A 277 -16.35 2.39 -6.03
N SER A 278 -15.70 1.99 -7.12
CA SER A 278 -16.32 1.20 -8.19
C SER A 278 -16.18 -0.28 -7.84
N VAL A 279 -17.31 -1.00 -7.74
CA VAL A 279 -17.37 -2.43 -7.35
C VAL A 279 -17.68 -3.27 -8.58
#